data_AF-A0AAD9GEB7-F1
#
_entry.id   AF-A0AAD9GEB7-F1
#
_cell.length_a   1.000
_cell.length_b   1.000
_cell.length_c   1.000
_cell.angle_alpha   90.00
_cell.angle_beta   90.00
_cell.angle_gamma   90.00
#
_symmetry.space_group_name_H-M   'P 1'
#
loop_
_entity.id
_entity.type
_entity.pdbx_description
1 polymer ?
#
loop_
_entity_poly.entity_id
_entity_poly.type
_entity_poly.pdbx_seq_one_letter_code
_entity_poly.pdbx_strand_id
1 'polypeptide(L)'
;MSLLKSFDLDDILRAIPARRAAGRPRKSRRSLDRDENDTKFFSRNNLIQILTSSPGYVFHWSVVKECPVKKGGTVTEEHFAGRATIWQKNKGRFSWFVHFTNNEILLMQCQDLVELLSCRYDMGLNVDGLTE
;
A
#
# COMPACT_ATOMS: atom_id res chain seq x y z
N MET A 1 -63.57 0.62 3.97
CA MET A 1 -62.20 0.48 3.40
C MET A 1 -61.23 0.12 4.52
N SER A 2 -60.96 -1.18 4.75
CA SER A 2 -59.92 -1.60 5.71
C SER A 2 -58.91 -2.49 5.01
N LEU A 3 -57.91 -1.87 4.38
CA LEU A 3 -56.79 -2.51 3.67
C LEU A 3 -55.80 -3.26 4.60
N LEU A 4 -56.07 -3.29 5.90
CA LEU A 4 -55.17 -3.84 6.93
C LEU A 4 -55.55 -5.25 7.42
N LYS A 5 -56.62 -5.86 6.89
CA LYS A 5 -57.12 -7.17 7.38
C LYS A 5 -56.48 -8.40 6.72
N SER A 6 -55.54 -8.22 5.78
CA SER A 6 -55.00 -9.31 4.97
C SER A 6 -53.48 -9.48 5.05
N PHE A 7 -52.82 -8.81 5.99
CA PHE A 7 -51.38 -9.00 6.19
C PHE A 7 -51.17 -9.72 7.53
N ASP A 8 -50.95 -11.03 7.43
CA ASP A 8 -50.55 -11.85 8.56
C ASP A 8 -49.07 -11.54 8.87
N LEU A 9 -48.85 -10.69 9.88
CA LEU A 9 -47.53 -10.18 10.25
C LEU A 9 -46.58 -11.32 10.66
N ASP A 10 -47.13 -12.41 11.20
CA ASP A 10 -46.35 -13.57 11.63
C ASP A 10 -45.73 -14.34 10.45
N ASP A 11 -46.42 -14.38 9.31
CA ASP A 11 -45.89 -14.98 8.07
C ASP A 11 -44.78 -14.12 7.45
N ILE A 12 -44.91 -12.79 7.52
CA ILE A 12 -43.87 -11.86 7.06
C ILE A 12 -42.62 -11.98 7.94
N LEU A 13 -42.78 -12.10 9.25
CA LEU A 13 -41.66 -12.26 10.19
C LEU A 13 -40.95 -13.61 10.02
N ARG A 14 -41.67 -14.68 9.67
CA ARG A 14 -41.08 -15.99 9.32
C ARG A 14 -40.34 -15.99 7.99
N ALA A 15 -40.77 -15.17 7.03
CA ALA A 15 -40.12 -15.03 5.74
C ALA A 15 -38.83 -14.20 5.79
N ILE A 16 -38.58 -13.45 6.88
CA ILE A 16 -37.32 -12.73 7.06
C ILE A 16 -36.25 -13.73 7.53
N PRO A 17 -35.23 -14.03 6.71
CA PRO A 17 -34.17 -14.95 7.14
C PRO A 17 -33.47 -14.35 8.36
N ALA A 18 -33.41 -15.13 9.44
CA ALA A 18 -32.74 -14.72 10.67
C ALA A 18 -31.32 -14.25 10.32
N ARG A 19 -31.01 -12.97 10.59
CA ARG A 19 -29.66 -12.44 10.43
C ARG A 19 -28.72 -13.34 11.25
N ARG A 20 -27.74 -13.96 10.58
CA ARG A 20 -26.62 -14.59 11.29
C ARG A 20 -26.11 -13.61 12.34
N ALA A 21 -25.93 -14.07 13.57
CA ALA A 21 -25.37 -13.25 14.64
C ALA A 21 -24.11 -12.54 14.13
N ALA A 22 -23.94 -11.27 14.50
CA ALA A 22 -22.82 -10.45 14.06
C ALA A 22 -21.50 -10.99 14.64
N GLY A 23 -20.97 -12.04 14.02
CA GLY A 23 -19.61 -12.51 14.23
C GLY A 23 -18.72 -11.74 13.28
N ARG A 24 -17.98 -10.75 13.79
CA ARG A 24 -16.85 -10.17 13.06
C ARG A 24 -15.96 -11.34 12.60
N PRO A 25 -15.61 -11.45 11.30
CA PRO A 25 -14.62 -12.43 10.87
C PRO A 25 -13.40 -12.27 11.77
N ARG A 26 -13.03 -13.34 12.51
CA ARG A 26 -11.81 -13.30 13.32
C ARG A 26 -10.67 -13.06 12.32
N LYS A 27 -9.84 -12.03 12.58
CA LYS A 27 -8.61 -11.84 11.80
C LYS A 27 -7.86 -13.17 11.81
N SER A 28 -7.50 -13.68 10.63
CA SER A 28 -6.63 -14.85 10.52
C SER A 28 -5.40 -14.62 11.41
N ARG A 29 -5.02 -15.61 12.22
CA ARG A 29 -3.84 -15.52 13.12
C ARG A 29 -2.54 -15.21 12.38
N ARG A 30 -2.54 -15.29 11.04
CA ARG A 30 -1.38 -15.10 10.16
C ARG A 30 -1.32 -13.73 9.46
N SER A 31 -2.11 -12.74 9.86
CA SER A 31 -2.04 -11.42 9.19
C SER A 31 -0.70 -10.68 9.38
N LEU A 32 0.19 -11.22 10.21
CA LEU A 32 1.54 -10.71 10.47
C LEU A 32 2.63 -11.69 10.02
N ASP A 33 2.28 -12.90 9.60
CA ASP A 33 3.27 -13.81 9.02
C ASP A 33 3.60 -13.26 7.63
N ARG A 34 4.88 -12.94 7.41
CA ARG A 34 5.39 -12.80 6.04
C ARG A 34 5.12 -14.13 5.36
N ASP A 35 4.27 -14.14 4.35
CA ASP A 35 4.18 -15.28 3.46
C ASP A 35 5.59 -15.49 2.87
N GLU A 36 6.26 -16.59 3.24
CA GLU A 36 7.60 -16.95 2.73
C GLU A 36 7.62 -17.05 1.19
N ASN A 37 6.43 -17.15 0.57
CA ASN A 37 6.22 -17.20 -0.88
C ASN A 37 5.88 -15.83 -1.51
N ASP A 38 5.78 -14.76 -0.71
CA ASP A 38 5.40 -13.40 -1.14
C ASP A 38 6.62 -12.52 -1.49
N THR A 39 7.79 -13.13 -1.63
CA THR A 39 8.97 -12.51 -2.26
C THR A 39 8.71 -12.12 -3.71
N LYS A 40 7.70 -12.73 -4.35
CA LYS A 40 7.30 -12.45 -5.74
C LYS A 40 6.63 -11.09 -5.89
N PHE A 41 5.88 -10.63 -4.89
CA PHE A 41 5.13 -9.38 -5.00
C PHE A 41 6.08 -8.18 -5.16
N PHE A 42 7.09 -8.08 -4.29
CA PHE A 42 8.13 -7.04 -4.33
C PHE A 42 9.28 -7.35 -5.30
N SER A 43 9.16 -8.38 -6.14
CA SER A 43 10.14 -8.60 -7.19
C SER A 43 10.19 -7.40 -8.13
N ARG A 44 11.40 -6.96 -8.50
CA ARG A 44 11.64 -5.79 -9.36
C ARG A 44 10.78 -5.80 -10.63
N ASN A 45 10.68 -6.96 -11.29
CA ASN A 45 9.89 -7.13 -12.51
C ASN A 45 8.39 -6.93 -12.27
N ASN A 46 7.86 -7.49 -11.16
CA ASN A 46 6.45 -7.33 -10.83
C ASN A 46 6.12 -5.88 -10.46
N LEU A 47 7.00 -5.21 -9.70
CA LEU A 47 6.83 -3.80 -9.37
C LEU A 47 6.80 -2.91 -10.62
N ILE A 48 7.69 -3.15 -11.59
CA ILE A 48 7.66 -2.45 -12.89
C ILE A 48 6.33 -2.70 -13.61
N GLN A 49 5.85 -3.95 -13.63
CA GLN A 49 4.58 -4.30 -14.26
C GLN A 49 3.38 -3.61 -13.58
N ILE A 50 3.37 -3.55 -12.24
CA ILE A 50 2.34 -2.86 -11.46
C ILE A 50 2.36 -1.35 -11.75
N LEU A 51 3.54 -0.73 -11.68
CA LEU A 51 3.72 0.72 -11.90
C LEU A 51 3.36 1.15 -13.33
N THR A 52 3.60 0.28 -14.32
CA THR A 52 3.27 0.56 -15.73
C THR A 52 1.79 0.33 -16.03
N SER A 53 1.18 -0.68 -15.41
CA SER A 53 -0.25 -1.01 -15.60
C SER A 53 -1.17 -0.09 -14.79
N SER A 54 -0.78 0.24 -13.56
CA SER A 54 -1.55 1.03 -12.60
C SER A 54 -0.64 2.02 -11.86
N PRO A 55 -0.33 3.18 -12.45
CA PRO A 55 0.60 4.15 -11.87
C PRO A 55 0.10 4.78 -10.55
N GLY A 56 -1.22 4.76 -10.32
CA GLY A 56 -1.84 5.25 -9.09
C GLY A 56 -1.74 4.27 -7.91
N TYR A 57 -1.34 3.02 -8.13
CA TYR A 57 -1.27 2.01 -7.07
C TYR A 57 -0.23 2.35 -6.00
N VAL A 58 0.79 3.12 -6.37
CA VAL A 58 1.95 3.45 -5.53
C VAL A 58 1.77 4.77 -4.77
N PHE A 59 0.56 5.33 -4.80
CA PHE A 59 0.20 6.50 -4.02
C PHE A 59 0.40 6.23 -2.52
N HIS A 60 1.10 7.13 -1.83
CA HIS A 60 1.47 7.04 -0.42
C HIS A 60 2.39 5.88 -0.02
N TRP A 61 2.97 5.16 -0.97
CA TRP A 61 3.96 4.14 -0.63
C TRP A 61 5.19 4.81 -0.04
N SER A 62 5.66 4.26 1.08
CA SER A 62 6.93 4.68 1.66
C SER A 62 8.10 4.04 0.89
N VAL A 63 9.16 4.81 0.75
CA VAL A 63 10.41 4.43 0.10
C VAL A 63 11.57 4.82 0.99
N VAL A 64 12.72 4.18 0.81
CA VAL A 64 13.94 4.52 1.53
C VAL A 64 15.05 4.77 0.53
N LYS A 65 15.76 5.89 0.70
CA LYS A 65 16.94 6.25 -0.08
C LYS A 65 18.17 6.19 0.83
N GLU A 66 19.15 5.42 0.41
CA GLU A 66 20.47 5.38 1.05
C GLU A 66 21.33 6.52 0.49
N CYS A 67 21.88 7.33 1.39
CA CYS A 67 22.77 8.43 1.04
C CYS A 67 24.06 8.28 1.85
N PRO A 68 25.24 8.12 1.21
CA PRO A 68 26.50 8.17 1.91
C PRO A 68 26.78 9.61 2.35
N VAL A 69 26.75 9.88 3.64
CA VAL A 69 27.05 11.20 4.22
C VAL A 69 28.45 11.16 4.83
N LYS A 70 29.32 12.07 4.39
CA LYS A 70 30.65 12.25 4.99
C LYS A 70 30.54 13.17 6.21
N LYS A 71 30.66 12.60 7.41
CA LYS A 71 30.78 13.37 8.66
C LYS A 71 32.15 13.10 9.29
N GLY A 72 32.95 14.14 9.45
CA GLY A 72 34.23 14.07 10.17
C GLY A 72 35.23 13.05 9.60
N GLY A 73 35.30 12.87 8.28
CA GLY A 73 36.23 11.93 7.64
C GLY A 73 35.75 10.46 7.60
N THR A 74 34.63 10.13 8.23
CA THR A 74 33.99 8.81 8.15
C THR A 74 32.78 8.89 7.23
N VAL A 75 32.64 7.93 6.30
CA VAL A 75 31.44 7.80 5.47
C VAL A 75 30.42 7.01 6.28
N THR A 76 29.34 7.66 6.67
CA THR A 76 28.20 7.02 7.33
C THR A 76 27.04 6.95 6.35
N GLU A 77 26.42 5.78 6.22
CA GLU A 77 25.21 5.61 5.42
C GLU A 77 24.01 6.16 6.21
N GLU A 78 23.38 7.21 5.69
CA GLU A 78 22.13 7.73 6.23
C GLU A 78 20.97 7.28 5.35
N HIS A 79 19.90 6.77 5.98
CA HIS A 79 18.71 6.31 5.30
C HIS A 79 17.60 7.35 5.43
N PHE A 80 17.16 7.92 4.30
CA PHE A 80 16.08 8.88 4.26
C PHE A 80 14.78 8.18 3.83
N ALA A 81 13.79 8.20 4.72
CA ALA A 81 12.45 7.76 4.38
C ALA A 81 11.77 8.81 3.49
N GLY A 82 11.01 8.37 2.51
CA GLY A 82 10.17 9.22 1.67
C GLY A 82 8.81 8.59 1.38
N ARG A 83 7.92 9.36 0.76
CA ARG A 83 6.62 8.90 0.27
C ARG A 83 6.40 9.31 -1.18
N ALA A 84 5.97 8.37 -2.00
CA ALA A 84 5.49 8.66 -3.34
C ALA A 84 4.12 9.35 -3.26
N THR A 85 3.98 10.51 -3.92
CA THR A 85 2.76 11.30 -3.93
C THR A 85 2.18 11.35 -5.34
N ILE A 86 2.55 12.36 -6.11
CA ILE A 86 1.94 12.65 -7.41
C ILE A 86 2.66 11.85 -8.49
N TRP A 87 1.95 11.40 -9.51
CA TRP A 87 2.56 10.84 -10.72
C TRP A 87 2.20 11.67 -11.93
N GLN A 88 3.12 11.71 -12.89
CA GLN A 88 2.92 12.36 -14.18
C GLN A 88 3.27 11.40 -15.31
N LYS A 89 2.60 11.58 -16.45
CA LYS A 89 2.87 10.84 -17.68
C LYS A 89 3.50 11.80 -18.69
N ASN A 90 4.74 11.53 -19.08
CA ASN A 90 5.45 12.33 -20.08
C ASN A 90 5.98 11.42 -21.20
N LYS A 91 5.60 11.70 -22.45
CA LYS A 91 6.00 10.92 -23.65
C LYS A 91 5.86 9.39 -23.49
N GLY A 92 4.81 8.94 -22.80
CA GLY A 92 4.54 7.51 -22.56
C GLY A 92 5.32 6.89 -21.40
N ARG A 93 6.17 7.65 -20.70
CA ARG A 93 6.84 7.22 -19.46
C ARG A 93 6.13 7.81 -18.25
N PHE A 94 6.00 7.00 -17.21
CA PHE A 94 5.48 7.43 -15.92
C PHE A 94 6.62 7.88 -15.00
N SER A 95 6.38 8.93 -14.24
CA SER A 95 7.30 9.44 -13.23
C SER A 95 6.54 9.85 -11.99
N TRP A 96 7.14 9.66 -10.81
CA TRP A 96 6.53 9.89 -9.52
C TRP A 96 7.31 10.94 -8.74
N PHE A 97 6.59 11.84 -8.09
CA PHE A 97 7.15 12.75 -7.10
C PHE A 97 7.29 12.00 -5.77
N VAL A 98 8.49 12.03 -5.19
CA VAL A 98 8.78 11.44 -3.90
C VAL A 98 9.22 12.54 -2.95
N HIS A 99 8.51 12.67 -1.84
CA HIS A 99 8.84 13.61 -0.76
C HIS A 99 9.61 12.88 0.32
N PHE A 100 10.85 13.29 0.56
CA PHE A 100 11.72 12.72 1.58
C PHE A 100 11.66 13.52 2.89
N THR A 101 12.03 12.89 4.00
CA THR A 101 12.06 13.53 5.34
C THR A 101 13.07 14.68 5.45
N ASN A 102 14.04 14.75 4.54
CA ASN A 102 14.99 15.86 4.40
C ASN A 102 14.41 17.08 3.64
N ASN A 103 13.08 17.11 3.42
CA ASN A 103 12.37 18.11 2.61
C ASN A 103 12.75 18.16 1.13
N GLU A 104 13.49 17.17 0.61
CA GLU A 104 13.73 17.05 -0.82
C GLU A 104 12.51 16.45 -1.53
N ILE A 105 12.18 17.01 -2.69
CA ILE A 105 11.17 16.48 -3.59
C ILE A 105 11.88 16.06 -4.87
N LEU A 106 11.88 14.76 -5.16
CA LEU A 106 12.53 14.22 -6.36
C LEU A 106 11.49 13.65 -7.31
N LEU A 107 11.67 13.94 -8.60
CA LEU A 107 10.94 13.29 -9.67
C LEU A 107 11.69 12.03 -10.10
N MET A 108 11.09 10.87 -9.87
CA MET A 108 11.71 9.57 -10.09
C MET A 108 11.02 8.80 -11.20
N GLN A 109 11.80 8.11 -12.03
CA GLN A 109 11.26 7.22 -13.04
C GLN A 109 10.87 5.88 -12.40
N CYS A 110 10.17 5.04 -13.18
CA CYS A 110 9.74 3.72 -12.72
C CYS A 110 10.91 2.90 -12.15
N GLN A 111 12.04 2.88 -12.87
CA GLN A 111 13.20 2.11 -12.44
C GLN A 111 13.75 2.58 -11.10
N ASP A 112 14.00 3.88 -10.96
CA ASP A 112 14.55 4.46 -9.73
C ASP A 112 13.63 4.22 -8.53
N LEU A 113 12.32 4.37 -8.74
CA LEU A 113 11.31 4.15 -7.69
C LEU A 113 11.30 2.69 -7.22
N VAL A 114 11.43 1.74 -8.15
CA VAL A 114 11.48 0.32 -7.84
C VAL A 114 12.74 -0.03 -7.05
N GLU A 115 13.87 0.62 -7.35
CA GLU A 115 15.10 0.42 -6.58
C GLU A 115 14.94 0.85 -5.12
N LEU A 116 14.32 2.01 -4.88
CA LEU A 116 14.05 2.46 -3.51
C LEU A 116 13.06 1.56 -2.77
N LEU A 117 12.05 1.02 -3.48
CA LEU A 117 11.10 0.08 -2.91
C LEU A 117 11.74 -1.26 -2.57
N SER A 118 12.65 -1.75 -3.42
CA SER A 118 13.39 -2.99 -3.20
C SER A 118 14.33 -2.83 -2.00
N CYS A 119 15.08 -1.72 -1.96
CA CYS A 119 15.97 -1.36 -0.86
C CYS A 119 15.23 -1.30 0.49
N ARG A 120 14.03 -0.70 0.51
CA ARG A 120 13.15 -0.70 1.68
C ARG A 120 12.71 -2.13 2.09
N TYR A 121 12.34 -2.96 1.12
CA TYR A 121 11.93 -4.34 1.36
C TYR A 121 13.07 -5.17 1.95
N ASP A 122 14.29 -5.02 1.42
CA ASP A 122 15.50 -5.69 1.90
C ASP A 122 15.86 -5.29 3.34
N MET A 123 15.65 -4.02 3.71
CA MET A 123 15.77 -3.55 5.10
C MET A 123 14.66 -4.04 6.03
N GLY A 124 13.65 -4.73 5.49
CA GLY A 124 12.54 -5.26 6.25
C GLY A 124 11.54 -4.21 6.78
N LEU A 125 11.58 -2.99 6.27
CA LEU A 125 10.67 -1.91 6.63
C LEU A 125 9.32 -2.14 5.92
N ASN A 126 8.36 -2.75 6.62
CA ASN A 126 7.05 -3.15 6.09
C ASN A 126 6.31 -1.99 5.42
N VAL A 127 5.57 -2.25 4.33
CA VAL A 127 4.87 -1.25 3.48
C VAL A 127 3.68 -0.57 4.17
N ASP A 128 3.41 -0.93 5.42
CA ASP A 128 2.23 -0.49 6.16
C ASP A 128 2.25 1.02 6.39
N GLY A 129 1.36 1.71 5.67
CA GLY A 129 1.02 3.10 5.92
C GLY A 129 0.29 3.23 7.24
N LEU A 130 1.02 3.30 8.35
CA LEU A 130 0.51 3.72 9.65
C LEU A 130 1.60 4.50 10.39
N THR A 131 1.58 5.81 10.21
CA THR A 131 1.88 6.74 11.29
C THR A 131 0.67 7.64 11.40
N GLU A 132 -0.17 7.37 12.40
CA GLU A 132 -1.07 8.36 12.99
C GLU A 132 -0.29 9.60 13.45
#